data_AF-A0A956HS67-F1
#
_entry.id   AF-A0A956HS67-F1
#
_cell.length_a   1.000
_cell.length_b   1.000
_cell.length_c   1.000
_cell.angle_alpha   90.00
_cell.angle_beta   90.00
_cell.angle_gamma   90.00
#
_symmetry.space_group_name_H-M   'P 1'
#
loop_
_entity.id
_entity.type
_entity.pdbx_description
1 polymer ?
#
loop_
_entity_poly.entity_id
_entity_poly.type
_entity_poly.pdbx_seq_one_letter_code
_entity_poly.pdbx_strand_id
1 'polypeptide(L)'
;LLALALAAADRSSAPYSGALAGVALRLDDGRCFFGGVAESAAYNPSLGPMQAALIALHHGGGRFSQIEAAALVEAESGPRPHRSAASRLLAAVTSPTIDLDWALASTKA
;
A
#
# COMPACT_ATOMS: atom_id res chain seq x y z
N LEU A 1 9.85 6.38 4.12
CA LEU A 1 8.56 5.69 3.88
C LEU A 1 8.73 4.32 3.24
N LEU A 2 9.61 4.16 2.23
CA LEU A 2 9.91 2.86 1.59
C LEU A 2 10.20 1.72 2.58
N ALA A 3 10.98 1.96 3.65
CA ALA A 3 11.23 0.92 4.66
C ALA A 3 9.95 0.43 5.39
N LEU A 4 9.00 1.31 5.66
CA LEU A 4 7.71 0.93 6.24
C LEU A 4 6.83 0.19 5.23
N ALA A 5 6.86 0.62 3.96
CA ALA A 5 6.19 -0.08 2.87
C ALA A 5 6.76 -1.49 2.67
N LEU A 6 8.09 -1.66 2.75
CA LEU A 6 8.74 -2.98 2.72
C LEU A 6 8.31 -3.84 3.91
N ALA A 7 8.29 -3.31 5.13
CA ALA A 7 7.81 -4.05 6.30
C ALA A 7 6.31 -4.44 6.21
N ALA A 8 5.50 -3.68 5.47
CA ALA A 8 4.13 -4.05 5.15
C ALA A 8 4.06 -5.12 4.05
N ALA A 9 4.94 -5.06 3.04
CA ALA A 9 5.09 -6.08 2.01
C ALA A 9 5.48 -7.44 2.63
N ASP A 10 6.44 -7.45 3.56
CA ASP A 10 6.88 -8.66 4.28
C ASP A 10 5.78 -9.30 5.15
N ARG A 11 4.76 -8.52 5.52
CA ARG A 11 3.57 -8.99 6.27
C ARG A 11 2.37 -9.30 5.38
N SER A 12 2.51 -9.13 4.08
CA SER A 12 1.43 -9.39 3.12
C SER A 12 1.18 -10.88 2.97
N SER A 13 -0.03 -11.23 2.54
CA SER A 13 -0.42 -12.61 2.23
C SER A 13 -0.92 -12.66 0.81
N ALA A 14 -0.13 -13.22 -0.10
CA ALA A 14 -0.47 -13.44 -1.50
C ALA A 14 -0.18 -14.89 -1.95
N PRO A 15 -0.76 -15.92 -1.29
CA PRO A 15 -0.40 -17.31 -1.51
C PRO A 15 -0.75 -17.85 -2.91
N TYR A 16 -1.60 -17.15 -3.67
CA TYR A 16 -2.02 -17.61 -5.00
C TYR A 16 -1.26 -16.91 -6.11
N SER A 17 -1.01 -15.60 -5.97
CA SER A 17 -0.34 -14.80 -7.00
C SER A 17 1.14 -14.56 -6.75
N GLY A 18 1.61 -14.65 -5.50
CA GLY A 18 2.94 -14.18 -5.12
C GLY A 18 3.15 -12.66 -5.28
N ALA A 19 2.09 -11.90 -5.57
CA ALA A 19 2.16 -10.45 -5.78
C ALA A 19 2.16 -9.69 -4.44
N LEU A 20 3.19 -9.95 -3.63
CA LEU A 20 3.42 -9.27 -2.34
C LEU A 20 3.68 -7.79 -2.58
N ALA A 21 3.03 -6.94 -1.79
CA ALA A 21 3.21 -5.50 -1.86
C ALA A 21 2.74 -4.81 -0.58
N GLY A 22 3.34 -3.68 -0.25
CA GLY A 22 3.00 -2.86 0.90
C GLY A 22 2.99 -1.38 0.56
N VAL A 23 2.05 -0.65 1.15
CA VAL A 23 1.96 0.81 1.07
C VAL A 23 2.18 1.40 2.46
N ALA A 24 2.89 2.53 2.52
CA ALA A 24 2.97 3.39 3.69
C ALA A 24 2.53 4.81 3.35
N LEU A 25 1.78 5.44 4.26
CA LEU A 25 1.27 6.80 4.19
C LEU A 25 1.81 7.58 5.39
N ARG A 26 2.25 8.83 5.18
CA ARG A 26 2.59 9.76 6.26
C ARG A 26 1.63 10.94 6.26
N LEU A 27 1.17 11.32 7.45
CA LEU A 27 0.34 12.49 7.65
C LEU A 27 1.17 13.74 7.95
N ASP A 28 0.56 14.90 7.79
CA ASP A 28 1.09 16.22 8.16
C ASP A 28 1.48 16.35 9.65
N ASP A 29 0.86 15.54 10.52
CA ASP A 29 1.19 15.41 11.94
C ASP A 29 2.33 14.41 12.24
N GLY A 30 2.93 13.83 11.20
CA GLY A 30 4.04 12.87 11.29
C GLY A 30 3.63 11.42 11.56
N ARG A 31 2.35 11.13 11.88
CA ARG A 31 1.89 9.75 12.03
C ARG A 31 2.01 8.98 10.71
N CYS A 32 2.32 7.70 10.81
CA CYS A 32 2.45 6.82 9.67
C CYS A 32 1.47 5.65 9.76
N PHE A 33 0.85 5.33 8.63
CA PHE A 33 -0.07 4.19 8.48
C PHE A 33 0.39 3.33 7.31
N PHE A 34 0.20 2.02 7.38
CA PHE A 34 0.67 1.11 6.35
C PHE A 34 -0.26 -0.10 6.20
N GLY A 35 -0.22 -0.71 5.03
CA GLY A 35 -1.05 -1.86 4.68
C GLY A 35 -0.39 -2.73 3.63
N GLY A 36 -0.55 -4.04 3.77
CA GLY A 36 -0.07 -5.05 2.83
C GLY A 36 -1.21 -5.66 2.01
N VAL A 37 -0.86 -6.48 1.04
CA VAL A 37 -1.82 -7.30 0.29
C VAL A 37 -2.44 -8.34 1.23
N ALA A 38 -3.76 -8.52 1.14
CA ALA A 38 -4.46 -9.66 1.72
C ALA A 38 -5.26 -10.36 0.61
N GLU A 39 -4.67 -11.38 0.01
CA GLU A 39 -5.27 -12.12 -1.09
C GLU A 39 -6.28 -13.14 -0.56
N SER A 40 -7.41 -13.24 -1.25
CA SER A 40 -8.48 -14.19 -0.95
C SER A 40 -8.50 -15.33 -1.96
N ALA A 41 -8.86 -16.53 -1.49
CA ALA A 41 -9.08 -17.72 -2.34
C ALA A 41 -10.14 -17.49 -3.43
N ALA A 42 -11.13 -16.63 -3.15
CA ALA A 42 -12.19 -16.29 -4.10
C ALA A 42 -11.79 -15.17 -5.08
N TYR A 43 -10.52 -14.72 -5.03
CA TYR A 43 -9.93 -13.60 -5.77
C TYR A 43 -10.58 -12.23 -5.52
N ASN A 44 -11.88 -12.07 -5.79
CA ASN A 44 -12.59 -10.79 -5.71
C ASN A 44 -12.59 -10.11 -4.33
N PRO A 45 -12.59 -10.83 -3.18
CA PRO A 45 -12.48 -10.16 -1.88
C PRO A 45 -11.02 -9.89 -1.47
N SER A 46 -10.06 -9.93 -2.40
CA SER A 46 -8.68 -9.54 -2.12
C SER A 46 -8.57 -8.05 -1.85
N LEU A 47 -7.80 -7.68 -0.83
CA LEU A 47 -7.53 -6.30 -0.46
C LEU A 47 -6.17 -5.86 -0.98
N GLY A 48 -6.17 -4.78 -1.77
CA GLY A 48 -4.93 -4.16 -2.27
C GLY A 48 -4.21 -3.36 -1.17
N PRO A 49 -2.89 -3.13 -1.30
CA PRO A 49 -2.08 -2.55 -0.23
C PRO A 49 -2.45 -1.10 0.07
N MET A 50 -2.82 -0.31 -0.95
CA MET A 50 -3.31 1.06 -0.76
C MET A 50 -4.64 1.08 0.02
N GLN A 51 -5.57 0.17 -0.28
CA GLN A 51 -6.84 0.08 0.45
C GLN A 51 -6.59 -0.30 1.91
N ALA A 52 -5.71 -1.27 2.17
CA ALA A 52 -5.32 -1.66 3.52
C ALA A 52 -4.70 -0.49 4.31
N ALA A 53 -3.82 0.30 3.68
CA ALA A 53 -3.22 1.47 4.31
C ALA A 53 -4.24 2.58 4.63
N LEU A 54 -5.18 2.84 3.72
CA LEU A 54 -6.27 3.80 3.93
C LEU A 54 -7.25 3.35 5.04
N ILE A 55 -7.54 2.05 5.12
CA ILE A 55 -8.34 1.47 6.20
C ILE A 55 -7.64 1.65 7.55
N ALA A 56 -6.33 1.36 7.62
CA ALA A 56 -5.52 1.55 8.82
C ALA A 56 -5.48 3.03 9.26
N LEU A 57 -5.30 3.94 8.30
CA LEU A 57 -5.37 5.39 8.53
C LEU A 57 -6.73 5.79 9.12
N HIS A 58 -7.83 5.33 8.52
CA HIS A 58 -9.17 5.66 8.98
C HIS A 58 -9.43 5.15 10.41
N HIS A 59 -9.07 3.90 10.71
CA HIS A 59 -9.20 3.32 12.06
C HIS A 59 -8.30 4.00 13.08
N GLY A 60 -7.14 4.52 12.65
CA GLY A 60 -6.22 5.30 13.48
C GLY A 60 -6.62 6.76 13.66
N GLY A 61 -7.81 7.17 13.21
CA GLY A 61 -8.31 8.54 13.32
C GLY A 61 -7.61 9.55 12.42
N GLY A 62 -6.90 9.10 11.39
CA GLY A 62 -6.37 9.98 10.34
C GLY A 62 -7.45 10.41 9.35
N ARG A 63 -7.17 11.48 8.60
CA ARG A 63 -8.01 11.93 7.48
C ARG A 63 -7.21 11.88 6.19
N PHE A 64 -7.86 11.59 5.06
CA PHE A 64 -7.16 11.53 3.77
C PHE A 64 -6.56 12.87 3.35
N SER A 65 -7.20 13.98 3.75
CA SER A 65 -6.70 15.33 3.53
C SER A 65 -5.38 15.63 4.26
N GLN A 66 -4.98 14.82 5.23
CA GLN A 66 -3.74 14.98 5.98
C GLN A 66 -2.58 14.21 5.36
N ILE A 67 -2.82 13.33 4.37
CA ILE A 67 -1.75 12.58 3.74
C ILE A 67 -0.82 13.59 3.06
N GLU A 68 0.47 13.56 3.37
CA GLU A 68 1.48 14.42 2.75
C GLU A 68 2.49 13.63 1.89
N ALA A 69 2.61 12.33 2.14
CA ALA A 69 3.54 11.47 1.41
C ALA A 69 3.06 10.02 1.42
N ALA A 70 3.34 9.30 0.33
CA ALA A 70 3.01 7.89 0.16
C ALA A 70 4.17 7.14 -0.47
N ALA A 71 4.34 5.87 -0.10
CA ALA A 71 5.30 4.97 -0.75
C ALA A 71 4.69 3.58 -0.96
N LEU A 72 5.06 2.93 -2.06
CA LEU A 72 4.72 1.55 -2.42
C LEU A 72 6.00 0.73 -2.57
N VAL A 73 6.02 -0.47 -2.02
CA VAL A 73 6.99 -1.52 -2.33
C VAL A 73 6.22 -2.73 -2.86
N GLU A 74 6.67 -3.31 -3.96
CA GLU A 74 6.09 -4.56 -4.50
C GLU A 74 7.18 -5.53 -4.97
N ALA A 75 6.86 -6.82 -4.98
CA ALA A 75 7.78 -7.87 -5.40
C ALA A 75 8.12 -7.79 -6.89
N GLU A 76 9.38 -8.01 -7.26
CA GLU A 76 9.85 -7.99 -8.67
C GLU A 76 9.15 -9.02 -9.56
N SER A 77 8.77 -10.17 -9.00
CA SER A 77 8.28 -11.35 -9.74
C SER A 77 6.77 -11.56 -9.69
N GLY A 78 6.00 -10.56 -9.23
CA GLY A 78 4.55 -10.67 -9.10
C GLY A 78 3.81 -10.48 -10.44
N PRO A 79 2.88 -11.37 -10.85
CA PRO A 79 2.14 -11.25 -12.11
C PRO A 79 1.12 -10.10 -12.10
N ARG A 80 0.87 -9.48 -10.94
CA ARG A 80 -0.13 -8.41 -10.76
C ARG A 80 0.49 -7.20 -10.05
N PRO A 81 0.97 -6.20 -10.79
CA PRO A 81 1.51 -4.97 -10.21
C PRO A 81 0.39 -4.14 -9.57
N HIS A 82 0.67 -3.57 -8.40
CA HIS A 82 -0.28 -2.75 -7.63
C HIS A 82 -0.13 -1.27 -7.90
N ARG A 83 0.99 -0.83 -8.49
CA ARG A 83 1.32 0.60 -8.71
C ARG A 83 0.18 1.41 -9.34
N SER A 84 -0.36 0.96 -10.47
CA SER A 84 -1.42 1.69 -11.18
C SER A 84 -2.71 1.83 -10.35
N ALA A 85 -3.09 0.79 -9.60
CA ALA A 85 -4.26 0.85 -8.73
C ALA A 85 -4.00 1.75 -7.51
N ALA A 86 -2.82 1.64 -6.90
CA ALA A 86 -2.41 2.46 -5.77
C ALA A 86 -2.37 3.96 -6.12
N SER A 87 -1.74 4.33 -7.25
CA SER A 87 -1.68 5.72 -7.70
C SER A 87 -3.07 6.31 -7.96
N ARG A 88 -3.97 5.55 -8.60
CA ARG A 88 -5.34 6.03 -8.88
C ARG A 88 -6.15 6.23 -7.61
N LEU A 89 -6.04 5.32 -6.65
CA LEU A 89 -6.72 5.46 -5.36
C LEU A 89 -6.18 6.64 -4.56
N LEU A 90 -4.86 6.83 -4.52
CA LEU A 90 -4.25 7.97 -3.84
C LEU A 90 -4.75 9.29 -4.44
N ALA A 91 -4.67 9.43 -5.77
CA ALA A 91 -5.14 10.62 -6.47
C ALA A 91 -6.66 10.89 -6.27
N ALA A 92 -7.47 9.86 -6.07
CA ALA A 92 -8.90 10.00 -5.84
C ALA A 92 -9.24 10.53 -4.43
N VAL A 93 -8.34 10.39 -3.45
CA VAL A 93 -8.60 10.75 -2.04
C VAL A 93 -7.79 11.94 -1.54
N THR A 94 -6.81 12.42 -2.31
CA THR A 94 -5.93 13.55 -1.94
C THR A 94 -6.08 14.72 -2.91
N SER A 95 -5.98 15.95 -2.40
CA SER A 95 -5.90 17.18 -3.20
C SER A 95 -4.97 18.18 -2.52
N PRO A 96 -3.87 18.64 -3.17
CA PRO A 96 -3.43 18.28 -4.51
C PRO A 96 -3.00 16.81 -4.62
N THR A 97 -2.82 16.32 -5.85
CA THR A 97 -2.29 14.96 -6.07
C THR A 97 -0.90 14.82 -5.48
N ILE A 98 -0.69 13.72 -4.75
CA ILE A 98 0.60 13.40 -4.13
C ILE A 98 1.30 12.33 -4.97
N ASP A 99 2.60 12.51 -5.19
CA ASP A 99 3.42 11.52 -5.87
C ASP A 99 3.57 10.25 -5.00
N LEU A 100 3.42 9.10 -5.64
CA LEU A 100 3.64 7.80 -5.01
C LEU A 100 5.10 7.38 -5.22
N ASP A 101 5.92 7.49 -4.18
CA ASP A 101 7.27 6.92 -4.17
C ASP A 101 7.18 5.39 -4.34
N TRP A 102 8.10 4.79 -5.07
CA TRP A 102 7.96 3.40 -5.51
C TRP A 102 9.30 2.69 -5.65
N ALA A 103 9.37 1.47 -5.12
CA ALA A 103 10.50 0.58 -5.31
C ALA A 103 10.04 -0.87 -5.50
N LEU A 104 10.91 -1.65 -6.15
CA LEU A 104 10.80 -3.10 -6.18
C LEU A 104 11.68 -3.72 -5.09
N ALA A 105 11.29 -4.89 -4.58
CA ALA A 105 12.07 -5.64 -3.61
C ALA A 105 12.05 -7.15 -3.88
N SER A 106 13.16 -7.81 -3.57
CA SER A 106 13.21 -9.28 -3.43
C SER A 106 12.57 -9.66 -2.09
N THR A 107 11.24 -9.67 -2.03
CA THR A 107 10.50 -10.08 -0.83
C THR A 107 10.65 -11.58 -0.58
N LYS A 108 10.71 -12.03 0.68
CA LYS A 108 10.70 -13.46 0.99
C LYS A 108 9.35 -14.06 0.57
N ALA A 109 9.38 -15.03 -0.33
CA ALA A 109 8.24 -15.89 -0.65
C ALA A 109 8.00 -16.90 0.49
#